data_AF-A0AAP7EGW6-F1
#
_entry.id   AF-A0AAP7EGW6-F1
#
_cell.length_a   1.000
_cell.length_b   1.000
_cell.length_c   1.000
_cell.angle_alpha   90.00
_cell.angle_beta   90.00
_cell.angle_gamma   90.00
#
_symmetry.space_group_name_H-M   'P 1'
#
loop_
_entity.id
_entity.type
_entity.pdbx_description
1 polymer ?
#
loop_
_entity_poly.entity_id
_entity_poly.type
_entity_poly.pdbx_seq_one_letter_code
_entity_poly.pdbx_strand_id
1 'polypeptide(L)' 'KEQNIDGIYLGTIDKFISAQYFYSNNGFREIKRGDLPSSFPKLDVDNRFYYRNLKD' A
#
# COMPACT_ATOMS: atom_id res chain seq x y z
N LYS A 1 -2.35 8.54 -21.17
CA LYS A 1 -2.30 9.68 -20.24
C LYS A 1 -1.89 9.11 -18.89
N GLU A 2 -0.62 9.26 -18.52
CA GLU A 2 -0.20 9.05 -17.13
C GLU A 2 -0.93 10.11 -16.30
N GLN A 3 -1.74 9.64 -15.36
CA GLN A 3 -2.36 10.54 -14.40
C GLN A 3 -1.27 11.06 -13.46
N ASN A 4 -1.36 12.31 -13.02
CA ASN A 4 -0.48 12.90 -12.01
C ASN A 4 -0.74 12.23 -10.65
N ILE A 5 -0.32 10.96 -10.52
CA ILE A 5 -0.47 10.15 -9.33
C ILE A 5 0.85 10.25 -8.56
N ASP A 6 0.77 10.79 -7.36
CA ASP A 6 1.93 11.03 -6.51
C ASP A 6 2.42 9.74 -5.84
N GLY A 7 1.50 8.81 -5.56
CA GLY A 7 1.82 7.56 -4.90
C GLY A 7 0.63 6.60 -4.85
N ILE A 8 0.92 5.37 -4.43
CA ILE A 8 -0.04 4.28 -4.33
C ILE A 8 -0.05 3.77 -2.89
N TYR A 9 -1.24 3.66 -2.32
CA TYR A 9 -1.50 3.01 -1.03
C TYR A 9 -2.29 1.72 -1.27
N LEU A 10 -2.00 0.67 -0.50
CA LEU A 10 -2.78 -0.56 -0.53
C LEU A 10 -2.86 -1.23 0.85
N GLY A 11 -3.94 -1.97 1.07
CA GLY A 11 -4.13 -2.89 2.18
C GLY A 11 -4.00 -4.34 1.72
N THR A 12 -3.59 -5.21 2.63
CA THR A 12 -3.54 -6.66 2.41
C THR A 12 -3.71 -7.40 3.74
N ILE A 13 -3.72 -8.73 3.65
CA ILE A 13 -3.71 -9.62 4.81
C ILE A 13 -2.37 -10.36 4.95
N ASP A 14 -1.99 -10.63 6.19
CA ASP A 14 -0.83 -11.42 6.60
C ASP A 14 -0.72 -12.78 5.89
N LYS A 15 -1.86 -13.42 5.61
CA LYS A 15 -1.92 -14.69 4.87
C LYS A 15 -1.43 -14.59 3.41
N PHE A 16 -1.44 -13.41 2.80
CA PHE A 16 -1.01 -13.21 1.41
C PHE A 16 0.49 -12.91 1.30
N ILE A 17 1.30 -13.87 1.71
CA ILE A 17 2.76 -13.76 1.78
C ILE A 17 3.38 -13.39 0.40
N SER A 18 2.97 -14.05 -0.68
CA SER A 18 3.47 -13.75 -2.02
C SER A 18 3.14 -12.32 -2.48
N ALA A 19 1.98 -11.79 -2.06
CA ALA A 19 1.61 -10.42 -2.37
C ALA A 19 2.51 -9.43 -1.62
N GLN A 20 2.84 -9.70 -0.36
CA GLN A 20 3.76 -8.88 0.43
C GLN A 20 5.17 -8.85 -0.18
N TYR A 21 5.68 -9.99 -0.64
CA TYR A 21 6.95 -10.04 -1.38
C TYR A 21 6.88 -9.24 -2.69
N PHE A 22 5.77 -9.36 -3.43
CA PHE A 22 5.55 -8.57 -4.63
C PHE A 22 5.60 -7.06 -4.31
N TYR A 23 4.93 -6.59 -3.25
CA TYR A 23 4.94 -5.18 -2.88
C TYR A 23 6.37 -4.69 -2.57
N SER A 24 7.06 -5.38 -1.67
CA SER A 24 8.44 -5.01 -1.28
C SER A 24 9.40 -4.98 -2.47
N ASN A 25 9.30 -5.97 -3.37
CA ASN A 25 10.14 -6.04 -4.57
C ASN A 25 9.80 -4.97 -5.61
N ASN A 26 8.59 -4.40 -5.56
CA ASN A 26 8.11 -3.37 -6.48
C ASN A 26 8.15 -1.96 -5.88
N GLY A 27 8.99 -1.73 -4.86
CA GLY A 27 9.23 -0.40 -4.29
C GLY A 27 8.16 0.08 -3.31
N PHE A 28 7.28 -0.81 -2.86
CA PHE A 28 6.40 -0.48 -1.75
C PHE A 28 7.13 -0.69 -0.42
N ARG A 29 6.90 0.24 0.51
CA ARG A 29 7.31 0.12 1.91
C ARG A 29 6.09 -0.16 2.78
N GLU A 30 6.26 -1.00 3.79
CA GLU A 30 5.22 -1.22 4.79
C GLU A 30 5.05 0.06 5.63
N ILE A 31 3.80 0.40 5.94
CA ILE A 31 3.41 1.55 6.75
C ILE A 31 2.41 1.12 7.83
N LYS A 32 2.23 1.96 8.85
CA LYS A 32 1.20 1.71 9.86
C LYS A 32 -0.16 2.16 9.34
N ARG A 33 -1.23 1.57 9.87
CA ARG A 33 -2.62 2.01 9.58
C ARG A 33 -2.82 3.51 9.81
N GLY A 34 -2.13 4.08 10.80
CA GLY A 34 -2.19 5.52 11.12
C GLY A 34 -1.55 6.44 10.07
N ASP A 35 -0.72 5.89 9.17
CA ASP A 35 -0.07 6.64 8.10
C ASP A 35 -0.92 6.71 6.82
N LEU A 36 -2.06 6.00 6.80
CA LEU A 36 -2.99 6.03 5.67
C LEU A 36 -3.69 7.40 5.59
N PRO A 37 -3.94 7.90 4.37
CA PRO A 37 -4.81 9.06 4.18
C PRO A 37 -6.20 8.82 4.79
N SER A 38 -6.82 9.88 5.30
CA SER A 38 -8.19 9.82 5.85
C SER A 38 -9.23 9.39 4.80
N SER A 39 -8.95 9.60 3.52
CA SER A 39 -9.79 9.19 2.39
C SER A 39 -9.58 7.73 1.95
N PHE A 40 -8.63 7.00 2.55
CA PHE A 40 -8.35 5.62 2.16
C PHE A 40 -9.55 4.70 2.50
N PRO A 41 -10.10 3.95 1.52
CA PRO A 41 -11.19 3.03 1.78
C PRO A 41 -10.68 1.87 2.65
N LYS A 42 -11.21 1.76 3.86
CA LYS A 42 -10.82 0.71 4.80
C LYS A 42 -11.65 -0.53 4.54
N LEU A 43 -10.97 -1.66 4.34
CA LEU A 43 -11.58 -2.99 4.44
C LEU A 43 -11.22 -3.57 5.81
N ASP A 44 -12.21 -4.01 6.57
CA ASP A 44 -12.00 -4.50 7.95
C ASP A 44 -11.06 -5.72 8.01
N VAL A 45 -10.97 -6.47 6.92
CA VAL A 45 -10.10 -7.64 6.82
C VAL A 45 -8.61 -7.27 6.71
N ASP A 46 -8.27 -6.06 6.23
CA ASP A 46 -6.88 -5.67 6.00
C ASP A 46 -6.14 -5.50 7.33
N ASN A 47 -5.00 -6.17 7.46
CA ASN A 47 -4.15 -6.11 8.66
C ASN A 47 -2.70 -5.68 8.37
N ARG A 48 -2.31 -5.51 7.11
CA ARG A 48 -1.03 -4.91 6.69
C ARG A 48 -1.25 -3.84 5.62
N PHE A 49 -0.42 -2.80 5.63
CA PHE A 49 -0.57 -1.65 4.72
C PHE A 49 0.77 -1.27 4.10
N TYR A 50 0.72 -0.83 2.85
CA TYR A 50 1.91 -0.50 2.07
C TYR A 50 1.71 0.81 1.30
N TYR A 51 2.82 1.51 1.07
CA TYR A 51 2.87 2.74 0.29
C TYR A 51 4.04 2.71 -0.69
N ARG A 52 3.84 3.24 -1.90
CA ARG A 52 4.88 3.54 -2.87
C ARG A 52 4.76 4.97 -3.35
N ASN A 53 5.84 5.74 -3.26
CA ASN A 53 5.96 7.03 -3.92
C ASN A 53 6.28 6.81 -5.40
N LEU A 54 5.63 7.54 -6.30
CA LEU A 54 5.87 7.46 -7.75
C LEU A 54 6.65 8.65 -8.31
N LYS A 55 6.98 9.64 -7.47
CA LYS A 55 7.74 10.83 -7.84
C LYS A 55 9.24 10.73 -7.52
N ASP A 56 9.68 9.62 -6.95
CA ASP A 56 11.08 9.33 -6.64
C ASP A 56 11.80 8.65 -7.81
#